data_AF-A0A1F6DFP1-F1
#
_entry.id   AF-A0A1F6DFP1-F1
#
_cell.length_a   1.000
_cell.length_b   1.000
_cell.length_c   1.000
_cell.angle_alpha   90.00
_cell.angle_beta   90.00
_cell.angle_gamma   90.00
#
_symmetry.space_group_name_H-M   'P 1'
#
loop_
_entity.id
_entity.type
_entity.pdbx_description
1 polymer ?
#
loop_
_entity_poly.entity_id
_entity_poly.type
_entity_poly.pdbx_seq_one_letter_code
_entity_poly.pdbx_strand_id
1 'polypeptide(L)'
;MLFMKLLHNKIALALLGVAFLIFISIAVYRPSETARIDGTKTPLYAGVVQDAIDQYEMAYKNGDFVRACVQAKIVTQLLLQAKDETAYNAWRAKEEKTCEEYAKSIRGE
;
A
#
# COMPACT_ATOMS: atom_id res chain seq x y z
N MET A 1 54.80 -10.66 28.32
CA MET A 1 54.16 -11.35 27.17
C MET A 1 52.74 -11.87 27.43
N LEU A 2 52.32 -12.16 28.67
CA LEU A 2 50.99 -12.72 28.98
C LEU A 2 49.82 -11.71 28.76
N PHE A 3 50.02 -10.44 29.15
CA PHE A 3 49.03 -9.37 29.05
C PHE A 3 48.60 -9.05 27.61
N MET A 4 49.54 -9.20 26.66
CA MET A 4 49.31 -8.94 25.25
C MET A 4 48.40 -10.00 24.61
N LYS A 5 48.51 -11.28 24.98
CA LYS A 5 47.63 -12.35 24.47
C LYS A 5 46.18 -12.22 24.97
N LEU A 6 46.01 -11.76 26.20
CA LEU A 6 44.70 -11.46 26.79
C LEU A 6 43.99 -10.30 26.09
N LEU A 7 44.73 -9.27 25.65
CA LEU A 7 44.19 -8.14 24.92
C LEU A 7 43.73 -8.53 23.50
N HIS A 8 44.53 -9.32 22.79
CA HIS A 8 44.18 -9.81 21.44
C HIS A 8 42.93 -10.69 21.42
N ASN A 9 42.74 -11.56 22.43
CA ASN A 9 41.58 -12.45 22.50
C ASN A 9 40.26 -11.67 22.72
N LYS A 10 40.30 -10.61 23.54
CA LYS A 10 39.12 -9.75 23.77
C LYS A 10 38.73 -8.96 22.52
N ILE A 11 39.71 -8.44 21.79
CA ILE A 11 39.49 -7.72 20.53
C ILE A 11 38.94 -8.68 19.46
N ALA A 12 39.50 -9.89 19.35
CA ALA A 12 39.00 -10.91 18.42
C ALA A 12 37.54 -11.30 18.71
N LEU A 13 37.18 -11.45 19.99
CA LEU A 13 35.80 -11.77 20.38
C LEU A 13 34.81 -10.64 20.03
N ALA A 14 35.22 -9.38 20.21
CA ALA A 14 34.41 -8.22 19.86
C ALA A 14 34.18 -8.12 18.34
N LEU A 15 35.21 -8.37 17.53
CA LEU A 15 35.11 -8.33 16.06
C LEU A 15 34.22 -9.44 15.51
N LEU A 16 34.29 -10.64 16.08
CA LEU A 16 33.40 -11.76 15.69
C LEU A 16 31.93 -11.45 16.01
N GLY A 17 31.65 -10.81 17.15
CA GLY A 17 30.30 -10.38 17.51
C GLY A 17 29.73 -9.34 16.53
N VAL A 18 30.53 -8.35 16.13
CA VAL A 18 30.12 -7.35 15.14
C VAL A 18 29.88 -7.99 13.76
N ALA A 19 30.77 -8.89 13.32
CA ALA A 19 30.59 -9.61 12.06
C ALA A 19 29.31 -10.46 12.04
N PHE A 20 28.97 -11.10 13.15
CA PHE A 20 27.73 -11.87 13.29
C PHE A 20 26.48 -11.00 13.23
N LEU A 21 26.49 -9.81 13.85
CA LEU A 21 25.38 -8.86 13.77
C LEU A 21 25.20 -8.31 12.34
N ILE A 22 26.29 -8.07 11.61
CA ILE A 22 26.24 -7.66 10.20
C ILE A 22 25.68 -8.81 9.34
N PHE A 23 26.11 -10.05 9.59
CA PHE A 23 25.61 -11.22 8.86
C PHE A 23 24.11 -11.46 9.10
N ILE A 24 23.64 -11.36 10.36
CA ILE A 24 22.21 -11.42 10.68
C ILE A 24 21.46 -10.31 9.97
N SER A 25 22.01 -9.08 9.99
CA SER A 25 21.40 -7.94 9.31
C SER A 25 21.24 -8.22 7.82
N ILE A 26 22.25 -8.78 7.14
CA ILE A 26 22.16 -9.14 5.71
C ILE A 26 21.20 -10.32 5.48
N ALA A 27 21.19 -11.33 6.33
CA ALA A 27 20.32 -12.51 6.19
C ALA A 27 18.83 -12.19 6.45
N VAL A 28 18.54 -11.24 7.34
CA VAL A 28 17.18 -10.77 7.65
C VAL A 28 16.75 -9.68 6.67
N TYR A 29 17.68 -8.87 6.16
CA TYR A 29 17.44 -7.93 5.08
C TYR A 29 17.30 -8.69 3.77
N ARG A 30 16.16 -9.35 3.57
CA ARG A 30 15.65 -9.54 2.22
C ARG A 30 15.35 -8.13 1.71
N PRO A 31 16.13 -7.56 0.76
CA PRO A 31 15.59 -6.44 0.02
C PRO A 31 14.30 -6.97 -0.59
N SER A 32 13.16 -6.43 -0.17
CA SER A 32 11.90 -6.69 -0.84
C SER A 32 12.16 -6.38 -2.29
N GLU A 33 12.19 -7.42 -3.12
CA GLU A 33 12.31 -7.30 -4.56
C GLU A 33 11.17 -6.36 -4.95
N THR A 34 11.54 -5.11 -5.24
CA THR A 34 10.58 -4.11 -5.66
C THR A 34 10.03 -4.65 -6.95
N ALA A 35 8.82 -5.22 -6.87
CA ALA A 35 8.08 -5.68 -8.01
C ALA A 35 8.17 -4.55 -9.04
N ARG A 36 8.91 -4.80 -10.13
CA ARG A 36 8.91 -3.90 -11.28
C ARG A 36 7.45 -3.77 -11.68
N ILE A 37 6.84 -2.63 -11.37
CA ILE A 37 5.54 -2.25 -11.93
C ILE A 37 5.84 -1.78 -13.36
N ASP A 38 6.15 -2.78 -14.20
CA ASP A 38 5.90 -2.76 -15.63
C ASP A 38 4.47 -2.25 -15.85
N GLY A 39 4.25 -1.42 -16.88
CA GLY A 39 2.93 -0.85 -17.22
C GLY A 39 1.84 -1.89 -17.53
N THR A 40 2.12 -3.18 -17.38
CA THR A 40 1.15 -4.25 -17.33
C THR A 40 0.35 -4.17 -16.03
N LYS A 41 -0.97 -3.93 -16.13
CA LYS A 41 -1.95 -4.04 -15.04
C LYS A 41 -1.64 -5.28 -14.21
N THR A 42 -0.99 -5.11 -13.04
CA THR A 42 -0.64 -6.27 -12.25
C THR A 42 -1.94 -6.86 -11.72
N PRO A 43 -2.13 -8.20 -11.78
CA PRO A 43 -3.38 -8.84 -11.35
C PRO A 43 -3.76 -8.51 -9.90
N LEU A 44 -2.80 -8.08 -9.08
CA LEU A 44 -3.02 -7.54 -7.74
C LEU A 44 -3.99 -6.34 -7.74
N TYR A 45 -3.83 -5.36 -8.63
CA TYR A 45 -4.70 -4.19 -8.65
C TYR A 45 -6.10 -4.51 -9.17
N ALA A 46 -6.24 -5.49 -10.07
CA ALA A 46 -7.54 -5.85 -10.63
C ALA A 46 -8.52 -6.35 -9.55
N GLY A 47 -8.06 -7.22 -8.63
CA GLY A 47 -8.89 -7.70 -7.52
C GLY A 47 -9.27 -6.57 -6.55
N VAL A 48 -8.30 -5.75 -6.17
CA VAL A 48 -8.53 -4.66 -5.20
C VAL A 48 -9.44 -3.56 -5.76
N VAL A 49 -9.31 -3.23 -7.05
CA VAL A 49 -10.23 -2.32 -7.74
C VAL A 49 -11.64 -2.89 -7.74
N GLN A 50 -11.80 -4.18 -8.07
CA GLN A 50 -13.13 -4.80 -8.10
C GLN A 50 -13.78 -4.81 -6.71
N ASP A 51 -13.03 -5.16 -5.66
CA ASP A 51 -13.55 -5.14 -4.29
C ASP A 51 -14.03 -3.74 -3.87
N ALA A 52 -13.30 -2.69 -4.27
CA ALA A 52 -13.70 -1.31 -4.00
C ALA A 52 -14.95 -0.91 -4.79
N ILE A 53 -15.10 -1.39 -6.04
CA ILE A 53 -16.31 -1.19 -6.85
C ILE A 53 -17.50 -1.88 -6.20
N ASP A 54 -17.35 -3.12 -5.73
CA ASP A 54 -18.43 -3.87 -5.09
C ASP A 54 -18.86 -3.18 -3.78
N GLN A 55 -17.90 -2.71 -2.98
CA GLN A 55 -18.18 -1.94 -1.77
C GLN A 55 -18.88 -0.61 -2.05
N TYR A 56 -18.48 0.08 -3.12
CA TYR A 56 -19.20 1.26 -3.61
C TYR A 56 -20.65 0.92 -3.94
N GLU A 57 -20.89 -0.14 -4.72
CA GLU A 57 -22.23 -0.50 -5.17
C GLU A 57 -23.14 -0.88 -4.01
N MET A 58 -22.62 -1.64 -3.05
CA MET A 58 -23.36 -2.00 -1.84
C MET A 58 -23.75 -0.75 -1.04
N ALA A 59 -22.80 0.16 -0.81
CA ALA A 59 -23.06 1.39 -0.07
C ALA A 59 -24.10 2.28 -0.79
N TYR A 60 -23.95 2.44 -2.10
CA TYR A 60 -24.83 3.25 -2.92
C TYR A 60 -26.26 2.71 -2.94
N LYS A 61 -26.42 1.39 -3.17
CA LYS A 61 -27.74 0.72 -3.18
C LYS A 61 -28.43 0.80 -1.81
N ASN A 62 -27.67 0.81 -0.73
CA ASN A 62 -28.18 0.93 0.64
C ASN A 62 -28.47 2.37 1.07
N GLY A 63 -28.20 3.38 0.23
CA GLY A 63 -28.37 4.79 0.57
C GLY A 63 -27.34 5.33 1.56
N ASP A 64 -26.27 4.59 1.85
CA ASP A 64 -25.15 5.04 2.68
C ASP A 64 -24.22 5.92 1.81
N PHE A 65 -24.66 7.15 1.54
CA PHE A 65 -23.96 8.07 0.65
C PHE A 65 -22.58 8.49 1.18
N VAL A 66 -22.40 8.52 2.51
CA VAL A 66 -21.09 8.74 3.13
C VAL A 66 -20.12 7.65 2.68
N ARG A 67 -20.49 6.38 2.91
CA ARG A 67 -19.65 5.23 2.54
C ARG A 67 -19.48 5.13 1.03
N ALA A 68 -20.53 5.42 0.26
CA ALA A 68 -20.45 5.41 -1.20
C ALA A 68 -19.46 6.45 -1.73
N CYS A 69 -19.45 7.68 -1.20
CA CYS A 69 -18.49 8.71 -1.59
C CYS A 69 -17.04 8.32 -1.24
N VAL A 70 -16.81 7.75 -0.04
CA VAL A 70 -15.48 7.26 0.35
C VAL A 70 -15.01 6.13 -0.56
N GLN A 71 -15.87 5.15 -0.85
CA GLN A 71 -15.51 4.04 -1.73
C GLN A 71 -15.28 4.51 -3.16
N ALA A 72 -16.05 5.46 -3.67
CA ALA A 72 -15.81 6.05 -4.99
C ALA A 72 -14.43 6.72 -5.09
N LYS A 73 -13.98 7.41 -4.04
CA LYS A 73 -12.62 7.97 -3.94
C LYS A 73 -11.55 6.89 -3.93
N ILE A 74 -11.81 5.78 -3.23
CA ILE A 74 -10.88 4.65 -3.20
C ILE A 74 -10.76 4.03 -4.60
N VAL A 75 -11.88 3.84 -5.32
CA VAL A 75 -11.87 3.33 -6.69
C VAL A 75 -11.04 4.24 -7.60
N THR A 76 -11.25 5.56 -7.58
CA THR A 76 -10.46 6.48 -8.42
C THR A 76 -8.98 6.46 -8.08
N GLN A 77 -8.61 6.39 -6.80
CA GLN A 77 -7.22 6.23 -6.36
C GLN A 77 -6.60 4.91 -6.81
N LEU A 78 -7.33 3.79 -6.73
CA LEU A 78 -6.84 2.48 -7.14
C LEU A 78 -6.67 2.40 -8.66
N LEU A 79 -7.57 3.02 -9.44
CA LEU A 79 -7.44 3.11 -10.89
C LEU A 79 -6.20 3.91 -11.32
N LEU A 80 -5.88 5.00 -10.61
CA LEU A 80 -4.62 5.73 -10.80
C LEU A 80 -3.41 4.86 -10.48
N GLN A 81 -3.43 4.13 -9.36
CA GLN A 81 -2.34 3.21 -8.99
C GLN A 81 -2.17 2.07 -10.00
N ALA A 82 -3.28 1.59 -10.58
CA ALA A 82 -3.30 0.59 -11.64
C ALA A 82 -2.91 1.15 -13.02
N LYS A 83 -2.66 2.47 -13.13
CA LYS A 83 -2.41 3.19 -14.38
C LYS A 83 -3.53 2.99 -15.42
N ASP A 84 -4.77 2.82 -14.98
CA ASP A 84 -5.93 2.68 -15.86
C ASP A 84 -6.64 4.03 -16.03
N GLU A 85 -6.07 4.88 -16.89
CA GLU A 85 -6.58 6.24 -17.14
C GLU A 85 -7.99 6.24 -17.74
N THR A 86 -8.33 5.24 -18.56
CA THR A 86 -9.65 5.15 -19.19
C THR A 86 -10.72 4.90 -18.13
N ALA A 87 -10.50 3.90 -17.27
CA ALA A 87 -11.42 3.63 -16.17
C ALA A 87 -11.42 4.77 -15.14
N TYR A 88 -10.28 5.38 -14.85
CA TYR A 88 -10.17 6.54 -13.96
C TYR A 88 -11.07 7.68 -14.43
N ASN A 89 -10.99 8.06 -15.70
CA ASN A 89 -11.79 9.13 -16.27
C ASN A 89 -13.30 8.83 -16.17
N ALA A 90 -13.70 7.58 -16.39
CA ALA A 90 -15.09 7.15 -16.23
C ALA A 90 -15.57 7.22 -14.78
N TRP A 91 -14.72 6.82 -13.83
CA TRP A 91 -15.06 6.80 -12.41
C TRP A 91 -15.01 8.17 -11.72
N ARG A 92 -14.22 9.11 -12.24
CA ARG A 92 -14.12 10.47 -11.69
C ARG A 92 -15.49 11.17 -11.66
N ALA A 93 -16.23 11.15 -12.77
CA ALA A 93 -17.57 11.73 -12.84
C ALA A 93 -18.55 11.04 -11.86
N LYS A 94 -18.44 9.71 -11.72
CA LYS A 94 -19.27 8.92 -10.79
C LYS A 94 -18.96 9.28 -9.33
N GLU A 95 -17.69 9.50 -9.00
CA GLU A 95 -17.27 9.97 -7.68
C GLU A 95 -17.83 11.36 -7.37
N GLU A 96 -17.73 12.32 -8.30
CA GLU A 96 -18.27 13.68 -8.10
C GLU A 96 -19.74 13.65 -7.75
N LYS A 97 -20.53 12.96 -8.58
CA LYS A 97 -21.97 12.84 -8.37
C LYS A 97 -22.30 12.18 -7.03
N THR A 98 -21.63 11.08 -6.69
CA THR A 98 -21.88 10.37 -5.42
C THR A 98 -21.54 11.25 -4.22
N CYS A 99 -20.43 11.99 -4.28
CA CYS A 99 -20.04 12.89 -3.20
C CYS A 99 -20.94 14.13 -3.11
N GLU A 100 -21.53 14.58 -4.22
CA GLU A 100 -22.58 15.60 -4.22
C GLU A 100 -23.87 15.10 -3.56
N GLU A 101 -24.28 13.86 -3.83
CA GLU A 101 -25.42 13.22 -3.16
C GLU A 101 -25.17 13.11 -1.64
N TYR A 102 -23.95 12.75 -1.23
CA TYR A 102 -23.55 12.85 0.17
C TYR A 102 -23.68 14.29 0.71
N ALA A 103 -23.15 15.28 -0.01
CA ALA A 103 -23.23 16.68 0.39
C ALA A 103 -24.67 17.21 0.47
N LYS A 104 -25.62 16.65 -0.30
CA LYS A 104 -27.05 16.93 -0.18
C LYS A 104 -27.66 16.25 1.04
N SER A 105 -27.30 14.99 1.29
CA SER A 105 -27.80 14.22 2.45
C SER A 105 -27.47 14.89 3.79
N ILE A 106 -26.30 15.54 3.91
CA ILE A 106 -25.92 16.29 5.12
C ILE A 106 -26.63 17.64 5.22
N ARG A 107 -27.10 18.20 4.10
CA ARG A 107 -27.82 19.48 4.04
C ARG A 107 -29.33 19.32 4.20
N GLY A 108 -29.85 18.09 4.13
CA GLY A 108 -31.28 17.81 4.17
C GLY A 108 -32.02 18.23 2.90
N GLU A 109 -31.31 18.21 1.77
CA GLU A 109 -31.83 18.50 0.42
C GLU A 109 -32.33 17.24 -0.30
#